data_AF-A0A1S6JGM4-F1
#
_entry.id   AF-A0A1S6JGM4-F1
#
_cell.length_a   1.000
_cell.length_b   1.000
_cell.length_c   1.000
_cell.angle_alpha   90.00
_cell.angle_beta   90.00
_cell.angle_gamma   90.00
#
_symmetry.space_group_name_H-M   'P 1'
#
loop_
_entity.id
_entity.type
_entity.pdbx_description
1 polymer ?
#
loop_
_entity_poly.entity_id
_entity_poly.type
_entity_poly.pdbx_seq_one_letter_code
_entity_poly.pdbx_strand_id
1 'polypeptide(L)'
;MSARTPEPCDIPATNHDGETHFYVNGWKCDRHSPWAAKGRPKPQPGPGLPAGAWTTPSPLSDSRVHDDRAIASGKRRSSPQTYRAAQAAVDHTTT
;
A
#
# COMPACT_ATOMS: atom_id res chain seq x y z
N MET A 1 -6.20 -0.61 1.70
CA MET A 1 -7.36 -0.98 2.54
C MET A 1 -6.99 -0.67 3.97
N SER A 2 -7.72 0.21 4.65
CA SER A 2 -7.44 0.51 6.06
C SER A 2 -7.72 -0.77 6.86
N ALA A 3 -6.74 -1.28 7.61
CA ALA A 3 -6.85 -2.53 8.38
C ALA A 3 -7.81 -2.43 9.60
N ARG A 4 -8.66 -1.40 9.63
CA ARG A 4 -9.58 -1.15 10.74
C ARG A 4 -10.88 -1.91 10.51
N THR A 5 -11.33 -2.59 11.56
CA THR A 5 -12.69 -3.14 11.64
C THR A 5 -13.70 -2.03 11.34
N PRO A 6 -14.73 -2.29 10.50
CA PRO A 6 -15.80 -1.33 10.27
C PRO A 6 -16.50 -0.97 11.58
N GLU A 7 -16.49 0.33 11.92
CA GLU A 7 -17.26 0.87 13.03
C GLU A 7 -18.68 1.24 12.57
N PRO A 8 -19.62 1.44 13.51
CA PRO A 8 -20.87 2.12 13.23
C PRO A 8 -20.66 3.50 12.63
N CYS A 9 -21.68 4.03 11.96
CA CYS A 9 -21.62 5.38 11.42
C CYS A 9 -21.50 6.43 12.56
N ASP A 10 -20.55 7.35 12.42
CA ASP A 10 -20.23 8.36 13.44
C ASP A 10 -21.26 9.51 13.54
N ILE A 11 -22.27 9.55 12.67
CA ILE A 11 -23.29 10.60 12.71
C ILE A 11 -24.36 10.21 13.74
N PRO A 12 -24.62 11.03 14.78
CA PRO A 12 -25.65 10.77 15.78
C PRO A 12 -27.05 11.09 15.22
N ALA A 13 -27.49 10.30 14.24
CA ALA A 13 -28.80 10.40 13.62
C ALA A 13 -29.51 9.03 13.70
N THR A 14 -30.82 9.00 13.82
CA THR A 14 -31.57 7.75 13.99
C THR A 14 -31.75 6.95 12.70
N ASN A 15 -31.56 7.58 11.54
CA ASN A 15 -31.79 6.99 10.24
C ASN A 15 -30.46 6.60 9.59
N HIS A 16 -29.99 5.38 9.85
CA HIS A 16 -28.85 4.78 9.16
C HIS A 16 -29.34 3.80 8.11
N ASP A 17 -28.71 3.81 6.93
CA ASP A 17 -29.01 2.86 5.86
C ASP A 17 -27.75 2.59 5.01
N GLY A 18 -27.66 1.35 4.54
CA GLY A 18 -26.56 0.80 3.72
C GLY A 18 -25.24 0.54 4.46
N GLU A 19 -24.19 0.36 3.66
CA GLU A 19 -22.85 -0.06 4.11
C GLU A 19 -22.05 1.11 4.71
N THR A 20 -21.17 0.82 5.68
CA THR A 20 -20.29 1.84 6.26
C THR A 20 -18.97 1.94 5.52
N HIS A 21 -18.59 3.17 5.17
CA HIS A 21 -17.33 3.51 4.52
C HIS A 21 -16.50 4.46 5.39
N PHE A 22 -15.18 4.31 5.34
CA PHE A 22 -14.27 5.19 6.07
C PHE A 22 -13.87 6.40 5.22
N TYR A 23 -14.09 7.59 5.75
CA TYR A 23 -13.69 8.86 5.16
C TYR A 23 -12.71 9.58 6.06
N VAL A 24 -12.12 10.68 5.55
CA VAL A 24 -11.21 11.54 6.31
C VAL A 24 -11.81 12.03 7.63
N ASN A 25 -13.14 12.23 7.66
CA ASN A 25 -13.88 12.69 8.84
C ASN A 25 -14.62 11.58 9.60
N GLY A 26 -14.21 10.31 9.44
CA GLY A 26 -14.77 9.17 10.18
C GLY A 26 -15.60 8.22 9.34
N TRP A 27 -16.24 7.27 10.03
CA TRP A 27 -17.09 6.23 9.47
C TRP A 27 -18.48 6.77 9.14
N LYS A 28 -18.95 6.54 7.91
CA LYS A 28 -20.28 6.96 7.46
C LYS A 28 -20.97 5.86 6.68
N CYS A 29 -22.23 5.61 7.00
CA CYS A 29 -23.07 4.72 6.19
C CYS A 29 -23.40 5.35 4.83
N ASP A 30 -23.88 4.54 3.88
CA ASP A 30 -24.25 4.96 2.53
C ASP A 30 -25.16 6.20 2.55
N ARG A 31 -26.15 6.25 3.45
CA ARG A 31 -27.05 7.40 3.61
C ARG A 31 -26.33 8.69 4.05
N HIS A 32 -25.31 8.56 4.89
CA HIS A 32 -24.55 9.68 5.45
C HIS A 32 -23.26 9.99 4.68
N SER A 33 -23.02 9.29 3.58
CA SER A 33 -21.87 9.48 2.72
C SER A 33 -21.85 10.87 2.06
N PRO A 34 -20.67 11.38 1.67
CA PRO A 34 -20.55 12.61 0.89
C PRO A 34 -21.22 12.54 -0.49
N TRP A 35 -21.38 11.35 -1.09
CA TRP A 35 -22.10 11.21 -2.37
C TRP A 35 -23.61 11.32 -2.18
N ALA A 36 -24.18 10.68 -1.15
CA ALA A 36 -25.59 10.79 -0.83
C ALA A 36 -25.96 12.23 -0.45
N ALA A 37 -25.11 12.91 0.33
CA ALA A 37 -25.28 14.34 0.64
C ALA A 37 -25.28 15.25 -0.61
N LYS A 38 -24.64 14.80 -1.70
CA LYS A 38 -24.63 15.49 -3.00
C LYS A 38 -25.71 14.98 -3.97
N GLY A 39 -26.61 14.10 -3.53
CA GLY A 39 -27.64 13.49 -4.38
C GLY A 39 -27.10 12.58 -5.47
N ARG A 40 -25.87 12.07 -5.34
CA ARG A 40 -25.23 11.19 -6.31
C ARG A 40 -25.46 9.72 -5.95
N PRO A 41 -25.55 8.82 -6.95
CA PRO A 41 -25.64 7.39 -6.69
C PRO A 41 -24.37 6.87 -6.02
N LYS A 42 -24.48 5.72 -5.34
CA LYS A 42 -23.34 5.01 -4.76
C LYS A 42 -22.28 4.74 -5.84
N PRO A 43 -21.00 5.06 -5.59
CA PRO A 43 -19.92 4.72 -6.50
C PRO A 43 -19.89 3.21 -6.73
N GLN A 44 -19.84 2.80 -8.00
CA GLN A 44 -19.68 1.40 -8.34
C GLN A 44 -18.24 0.95 -8.06
N PRO A 45 -18.03 -0.32 -7.63
CA PRO A 45 -16.70 -0.90 -7.59
C PRO A 45 -16.00 -0.70 -8.93
N GLY A 46 -14.73 -0.33 -8.89
CA GLY A 46 -13.92 -0.31 -10.12
C GLY A 46 -13.82 -1.71 -10.74
N PRO A 47 -13.27 -1.84 -11.96
CA PRO A 47 -13.14 -3.12 -12.68
C PRO A 47 -12.18 -4.15 -12.02
N GLY A 48 -11.87 -3.99 -10.74
CA GLY A 48 -10.86 -4.76 -10.04
C GLY A 48 -9.45 -4.41 -10.51
N LEU A 49 -8.49 -5.20 -10.04
CA LEU A 49 -7.12 -5.20 -10.57
C LEU A 49 -7.03 -6.23 -11.72
N PRO A 50 -6.22 -6.00 -12.75
CA PRO A 50 -5.97 -7.02 -13.77
C PRO A 50 -5.30 -8.25 -13.13
N ALA A 51 -5.51 -9.44 -13.71
CA ALA A 51 -4.99 -10.70 -13.18
C ALA A 51 -3.45 -10.69 -12.96
N GLY A 52 -2.72 -9.89 -13.76
CA GLY A 52 -1.27 -9.70 -13.64
C GLY A 52 -0.81 -8.50 -12.81
N ALA A 53 -1.70 -7.83 -12.06
CA ALA A 53 -1.35 -6.61 -11.31
C ALA A 53 -0.19 -6.81 -10.32
N TRP A 54 0.01 -8.05 -9.86
CA TRP A 54 1.04 -8.43 -8.90
C TRP A 54 2.15 -9.30 -9.50
N THR A 55 2.08 -9.58 -10.82
CA THR A 55 3.05 -10.44 -11.50
C THR A 55 4.20 -9.66 -12.13
N THR A 56 4.06 -8.34 -12.29
CA THR A 56 5.16 -7.48 -12.74
C THR A 56 6.18 -7.36 -11.61
N PRO A 57 7.42 -7.86 -11.76
CA PRO A 57 8.47 -7.64 -10.79
C PRO A 57 8.69 -6.14 -10.67
N SER A 58 8.51 -5.58 -9.47
CA SER A 58 8.87 -4.17 -9.28
C SER A 58 10.39 -4.06 -9.35
N PRO A 59 10.96 -3.12 -10.12
CA PRO A 59 12.41 -2.86 -10.11
C PRO A 59 12.93 -2.54 -8.70
N LEU A 60 12.06 -2.04 -7.81
CA LEU A 60 12.36 -1.73 -6.41
C LEU A 60 12.30 -2.97 -5.48
N SER A 61 11.74 -4.08 -5.95
CA SER A 61 11.55 -5.29 -5.14
C SER A 61 12.74 -6.24 -5.16
N ASP A 62 13.79 -5.95 -5.93
CA ASP A 62 15.06 -6.66 -5.78
C ASP A 62 15.85 -6.08 -4.58
N SER A 63 15.31 -6.31 -3.38
CA SER A 63 15.88 -5.82 -2.11
C SER A 63 17.35 -6.25 -1.94
N ARG A 64 17.77 -7.33 -2.60
CA ARG A 64 19.14 -7.84 -2.58
C ARG A 64 20.12 -6.83 -3.19
N VAL A 65 19.81 -6.24 -4.34
CA VAL A 65 20.68 -5.23 -4.98
C VAL A 65 20.84 -3.99 -4.10
N HIS A 66 19.77 -3.55 -3.44
CA HIS A 66 19.81 -2.40 -2.52
C HIS A 66 20.63 -2.70 -1.26
N ASP A 67 20.47 -3.89 -0.70
CA ASP A 67 21.24 -4.33 0.46
C ASP A 67 22.73 -4.52 0.11
N ASP A 68 23.04 -5.15 -1.02
CA ASP A 68 24.41 -5.36 -1.50
C ASP A 68 25.12 -4.01 -1.72
N ARG A 69 24.46 -3.03 -2.35
CA ARG A 69 25.03 -1.69 -2.52
C ARG A 69 25.26 -0.96 -1.20
N ALA A 70 24.36 -1.12 -0.23
CA ALA A 70 24.51 -0.51 1.09
C ALA A 70 25.61 -1.17 1.93
N ILE A 71 25.80 -2.48 1.79
CA ILE A 71 26.88 -3.25 2.42
C ILE A 71 28.23 -2.89 1.77
N ALA A 72 28.31 -2.91 0.43
CA ALA A 72 29.52 -2.56 -0.31
C ALA A 72 29.95 -1.11 -0.01
N SER A 73 29.02 -0.15 0.05
CA SER A 73 29.35 1.24 0.39
C SER A 73 29.67 1.47 1.87
N GLY A 74 29.64 0.44 2.72
CA GLY A 74 29.87 0.54 4.17
C GLY A 74 28.75 1.25 4.95
N LYS A 75 27.60 1.54 4.34
CA LYS A 75 26.44 2.17 5.01
C LYS A 75 25.73 1.19 5.94
N ARG A 76 25.93 -0.12 5.75
CA ARG A 76 25.45 -1.18 6.63
C ARG A 76 26.61 -2.02 7.17
N ARG A 77 26.54 -2.35 8.46
CA ARG A 77 27.47 -3.29 9.10
C ARG A 77 27.22 -4.70 8.55
N SER A 78 28.28 -5.43 8.29
CA SER A 78 28.23 -6.80 7.80
C SER A 78 29.47 -7.58 8.23
N SER A 79 29.46 -8.90 8.06
CA SER A 79 30.66 -9.69 8.25
C SER A 79 31.69 -9.41 7.14
N PRO A 80 33.00 -9.61 7.38
CA PRO A 80 34.01 -9.46 6.32
C PRO A 80 33.80 -10.35 5.09
N GLN A 81 33.09 -11.47 5.24
CA GLN A 81 32.74 -12.36 4.12
C GLN A 81 31.60 -11.75 3.30
N THR A 82 30.54 -11.29 3.97
CA THR A 82 29.38 -10.64 3.34
C THR A 82 29.77 -9.34 2.63
N TYR A 83 30.66 -8.55 3.22
CA TYR A 83 31.19 -7.34 2.60
C TYR A 83 31.89 -7.62 1.25
N ARG A 84 32.77 -8.62 1.20
CA ARG A 84 33.49 -9.00 -0.02
C ARG A 84 32.56 -9.54 -1.11
N ALA A 85 31.56 -10.34 -0.72
CA ALA A 85 30.55 -10.83 -1.66
C ALA A 85 29.73 -9.69 -2.27
N ALA A 86 29.32 -8.72 -1.45
CA ALA A 86 28.56 -7.56 -1.91
C ALA A 86 29.36 -6.64 -2.84
N GLN A 87 30.66 -6.42 -2.57
CA GLN A 87 31.56 -5.69 -3.47
C GLN A 87 31.62 -6.34 -4.85
N ALA A 88 31.86 -7.65 -4.91
CA ALA A 88 31.89 -8.40 -6.16
C ALA A 88 30.54 -8.33 -6.91
N ALA A 89 29.41 -8.41 -6.21
CA ALA A 89 28.08 -8.33 -6.82
C ALA A 89 27.79 -6.95 -7.46
N VAL A 90 28.24 -5.86 -6.84
CA VAL A 90 28.05 -4.49 -7.37
C VAL A 90 28.95 -4.23 -8.59
N ASP A 91 30.20 -4.67 -8.56
CA ASP A 91 31.19 -4.43 -9.62
C ASP A 91 30.74 -4.97 -10.99
N HIS A 92 29.99 -6.06 -11.03
CA HIS A 92 29.51 -6.69 -12.28
C HIS A 92 28.27 -6.02 -12.91
N THR A 93 27.70 -4.98 -12.30
CA THR A 93 26.47 -4.33 -12.80
C THR A 93 26.76 -3.08 -13.65
N THR A 94 28.04 -2.72 -13.86
CA THR A 94 28.47 -1.45 -14.50
C THR A 94 29.08 -1.66 -15.90
N THR A 95 28.52 -2.58 -16.68
CA THR A 95 28.88 -2.84 -18.09
C THR A 95 27.63 -2.79 -18.95
#